data_AF-A0A7R9WWE5-F1
#
_entry.id   AF-A0A7R9WWE5-F1
#
_cell.length_a   1.000
_cell.length_b   1.000
_cell.length_c   1.000
_cell.angle_alpha   90.00
_cell.angle_beta   90.00
_cell.angle_gamma   90.00
#
_symmetry.space_group_name_H-M   'P 1'
#
loop_
_entity.id
_entity.type
_entity.pdbx_description
1 polymer ?
#
loop_
_entity_poly.entity_id
_entity_poly.type
_entity_poly.pdbx_seq_one_letter_code
_entity_poly.pdbx_strand_id
1 'polypeptide(L)'
;MKANKKETIVGWYASAASEASGEGPDLIADTSSLIHEFYAGETDEGDPIHLVLDTSLREDRIGVRAFRSTPVMIQNEVVANLFHELRYTMSCSDAEALALDTMASSQKA
;
A
#
# COMPACT_ATOMS: atom_id res chain seq x y z
N MET A 1 23.80 5.80 -6.34
CA MET A 1 23.67 4.96 -7.55
C MET A 1 22.35 4.22 -7.45
N LYS A 2 21.44 4.34 -8.42
CA LYS A 2 20.15 3.61 -8.42
C LYS A 2 20.38 2.19 -8.95
N ALA A 3 19.83 1.18 -8.29
CA ALA A 3 19.93 -0.22 -8.71
C ALA A 3 19.22 -0.47 -10.06
N ASN A 4 18.03 0.12 -10.21
CA ASN A 4 17.28 0.17 -11.46
C ASN A 4 16.84 1.61 -11.72
N LYS A 5 17.09 2.13 -12.93
CA LYS A 5 16.69 3.49 -13.30
C LYS A 5 15.25 3.59 -13.77
N LYS A 6 14.62 2.46 -14.11
CA LYS A 6 13.23 2.40 -14.58
C LYS A 6 12.22 2.42 -13.44
N GLU A 7 12.66 2.15 -12.22
CA GLU A 7 11.82 2.19 -11.02
C GLU A 7 11.81 3.60 -10.42
N THR A 8 10.61 4.10 -10.19
CA THR A 8 10.33 5.38 -9.54
C THR A 8 9.55 5.15 -8.25
N ILE A 9 9.62 6.11 -7.34
CA ILE A 9 8.83 6.08 -6.11
C ILE A 9 7.40 6.47 -6.49
N VAL A 10 6.43 5.61 -6.18
CA VAL A 10 5.00 5.81 -6.48
C VAL A 10 4.14 5.89 -5.23
N GLY A 11 4.75 5.74 -4.04
CA GLY A 11 4.02 5.75 -2.78
C GLY A 11 4.72 4.94 -1.69
N TRP A 12 3.93 4.45 -0.74
CA TRP A 12 4.41 3.79 0.47
C TRP A 12 3.45 2.67 0.91
N TYR A 13 3.93 1.80 1.79
CA TYR A 13 3.13 0.73 2.34
C TYR A 13 3.29 0.62 3.85
N ALA A 14 2.25 0.13 4.52
CA ALA A 14 2.27 -0.18 5.93
C ALA A 14 1.57 -1.51 6.19
N SER A 15 2.01 -2.24 7.22
CA SER A 15 1.27 -3.38 7.72
C SER A 15 0.16 -2.88 8.66
N ALA A 16 -1.09 -3.21 8.39
CA ALA A 16 -2.15 -3.04 9.38
C ALA A 16 -2.18 -4.29 10.28
N ALA A 17 -1.98 -4.09 11.57
CA ALA A 17 -2.36 -5.10 12.55
C ALA A 17 -3.89 -5.13 12.56
N SER A 18 -4.50 -6.27 12.20
CA SER A 18 -5.92 -6.49 12.48
C SER A 18 -6.09 -6.40 14.00
N GLU A 19 -6.65 -5.29 14.47
CA GLU A 19 -6.95 -5.07 15.89
C GLU A 19 -7.70 -6.29 16.44
N ALA A 20 -7.19 -6.79 17.57
CA ALA A 20 -7.76 -7.90 18.33
C ALA A 20 -9.08 -7.52 19.04
N SER A 21 -9.58 -6.31 18.82
CA SER A 21 -10.77 -5.74 19.45
C SER A 21 -11.80 -5.43 18.38
N GLY A 22 -12.67 -6.40 18.07
CA GLY A 22 -14.07 -6.37 17.54
C GLY A 22 -14.64 -5.22 16.68
N GLU A 23 -13.96 -4.11 16.48
CA GLU A 23 -14.21 -3.00 15.59
C GLU A 23 -13.29 -3.20 14.38
N GLY A 24 -13.82 -2.97 13.18
CA GLY A 24 -13.10 -3.25 11.93
C GLY A 24 -11.71 -2.62 11.91
N PRO A 25 -10.73 -3.21 11.21
CA PRO A 25 -9.36 -2.74 11.29
C PRO A 25 -9.28 -1.29 10.80
N ASP A 26 -8.83 -0.37 11.66
CA ASP A 26 -8.50 0.99 11.29
C ASP A 26 -7.30 0.95 10.33
N LEU A 27 -7.60 0.76 9.05
CA LEU A 27 -6.58 0.62 8.01
C LEU A 27 -5.84 1.91 7.73
N ILE A 28 -6.40 3.04 8.14
CA ILE A 28 -5.84 4.36 8.01
C ILE A 28 -5.69 4.92 9.42
N ALA A 29 -4.46 4.96 9.91
CA ALA A 29 -4.15 5.67 11.15
C ALA A 29 -4.17 7.18 10.92
N ASP A 30 -4.41 7.98 11.96
CA ASP A 30 -4.34 9.46 11.89
C ASP A 30 -2.99 9.98 11.34
N THR A 31 -1.90 9.26 11.66
CA THR A 31 -0.55 9.56 11.16
C THR A 31 -0.42 9.37 9.64
N SER A 32 -1.32 8.64 9.00
CA SER A 32 -1.30 8.38 7.55
C SER A 32 -1.35 9.67 6.75
N SER A 33 -2.05 10.71 7.24
CA SER A 33 -2.13 12.00 6.55
C SER A 33 -0.77 12.70 6.46
N LEU A 34 0.00 12.70 7.56
CA LEU A 34 1.33 13.32 7.62
C LEU A 34 2.34 12.54 6.78
N ILE A 35 2.28 11.21 6.84
CA ILE A 35 3.14 10.34 6.03
C ILE A 35 2.83 10.52 4.55
N HIS A 36 1.55 10.65 4.19
CA HIS A 36 1.13 10.85 2.82
C HIS A 36 1.63 12.19 2.25
N GLU A 37 1.56 13.27 3.04
CA GLU A 37 2.12 14.58 2.64
C GLU A 37 3.64 14.51 2.43
N PHE A 38 4.36 13.80 3.31
CA PHE A 38 5.79 13.58 3.14
C PHE A 38 6.10 12.87 1.80
N TYR A 39 5.40 11.77 1.50
CA TYR A 39 5.63 11.04 0.26
C TYR A 39 5.12 11.75 -0.99
N ALA A 40 4.18 12.68 -0.88
CA ALA A 40 3.80 13.53 -2.00
C ALA A 40 4.99 14.37 -2.50
N GLY A 41 5.91 14.76 -1.61
CA GLY A 41 7.17 15.41 -2.01
C GLY A 41 8.20 14.49 -2.67
N GLU A 42 8.09 13.17 -2.47
CA GLU A 42 9.06 12.17 -2.95
C GLU A 42 8.62 11.49 -4.25
N THR A 43 7.34 11.58 -4.60
CA THR A 43 6.78 11.07 -5.86
C THR A 43 6.82 12.13 -6.96
N ASP A 44 7.13 11.72 -8.20
CA ASP A 44 7.23 12.65 -9.33
C ASP A 44 5.90 13.38 -9.65
N GLU A 45 4.75 12.73 -9.42
CA GLU A 45 3.42 13.28 -9.69
C GLU A 45 2.76 13.98 -8.49
N GLY A 46 3.36 13.89 -7.30
CA GLY A 46 2.76 14.41 -6.07
C GLY A 46 1.51 13.68 -5.59
N ASP A 47 1.20 12.52 -6.14
CA ASP A 47 0.01 11.70 -5.83
C ASP A 47 0.42 10.28 -5.41
N PRO A 48 0.92 10.09 -4.17
CA PRO A 48 1.44 8.80 -3.73
C PRO A 48 0.30 7.80 -3.45
N ILE A 49 0.52 6.53 -3.77
CA ILE A 49 -0.38 5.43 -3.38
C ILE A 49 0.00 4.89 -2.00
N HIS A 50 -0.97 4.76 -1.09
CA HIS A 50 -0.79 4.10 0.20
C HIS A 50 -1.33 2.66 0.12
N LEU A 51 -0.44 1.67 0.27
CA LEU A 51 -0.82 0.26 0.37
C LEU A 51 -0.86 -0.20 1.83
N VAL A 52 -1.99 -0.76 2.24
CA VAL A 52 -2.16 -1.37 3.55
C VAL A 52 -2.16 -2.88 3.40
N LEU A 53 -1.24 -3.53 4.09
CA LEU A 53 -1.00 -4.97 4.03
C LEU A 53 -1.46 -5.64 5.33
N ASP A 54 -2.36 -6.60 5.24
CA ASP A 54 -2.62 -7.55 6.33
C ASP A 54 -1.61 -8.70 6.23
N THR A 55 -0.60 -8.65 7.09
CA THR A 55 0.47 -9.66 7.19
C THR A 55 0.19 -10.69 8.28
N SER A 56 -1.02 -10.73 8.86
CA SER A 56 -1.39 -11.74 9.86
C SER A 56 -1.53 -13.14 9.27
N LEU A 57 -1.59 -13.26 7.94
CA LEU A 57 -1.76 -14.51 7.18
C LEU A 57 -2.98 -15.32 7.63
N ARG A 58 -3.98 -14.65 8.20
CA ARG A 58 -5.26 -15.27 8.52
C ARG A 58 -5.92 -15.73 7.22
N GLU A 59 -6.46 -16.94 7.22
CA GLU A 59 -7.09 -17.57 6.05
C GLU A 59 -6.13 -17.82 4.86
N ASP A 60 -4.82 -17.96 5.13
CA ASP A 60 -3.80 -18.23 4.09
C ASP A 60 -3.79 -17.20 2.95
N ARG A 61 -4.10 -15.94 3.31
CA ARG A 61 -4.12 -14.79 2.39
C ARG A 61 -3.33 -13.63 2.96
N ILE A 62 -2.71 -12.87 2.07
CA ILE A 62 -2.22 -11.51 2.37
C ILE A 62 -3.31 -10.55 1.91
N GLY A 63 -3.94 -9.85 2.86
CA GLY A 63 -4.88 -8.79 2.53
C GLY A 63 -4.14 -7.58 1.98
N VAL A 64 -4.51 -7.07 0.82
CA VAL A 64 -3.95 -5.83 0.27
C VAL A 64 -5.10 -4.85 0.05
N ARG A 65 -4.96 -3.62 0.52
CA ARG A 65 -5.87 -2.52 0.21
C ARG A 65 -5.06 -1.32 -0.24
N ALA A 66 -5.54 -0.64 -1.26
CA ALA A 66 -4.86 0.50 -1.87
C ALA A 66 -5.68 1.76 -1.65
N PHE A 67 -5.03 2.85 -1.26
CA PHE A 67 -5.70 4.11 -0.97
C PHE A 67 -4.99 5.28 -1.64
N ARG A 68 -5.78 6.28 -2.03
CA ARG A 68 -5.31 7.59 -2.47
C ARG A 68 -5.90 8.68 -1.58
N SER A 69 -5.11 9.68 -1.19
CA SER A 69 -5.62 10.83 -0.45
C SER A 69 -6.19 11.88 -1.39
N THR A 70 -7.18 12.64 -0.94
CA THR A 70 -7.62 13.86 -1.61
C THR A 70 -7.83 14.94 -0.54
N PRO A 71 -7.22 16.13 -0.70
CA PRO A 71 -7.40 17.21 0.26
C PRO A 71 -8.83 17.75 0.17
N VAL A 72 -9.50 17.82 1.32
CA VAL A 72 -10.80 18.46 1.47
C VAL A 72 -10.57 19.92 1.81
N MET A 73 -11.05 20.81 0.96
CA MET A 73 -10.89 22.26 1.12
C MET A 73 -12.20 22.94 1.49
N ILE A 74 -12.16 23.85 2.47
CA ILE A 74 -13.25 24.76 2.81
C ILE A 74 -12.71 26.18 2.71
N GLN A 75 -13.37 27.05 1.93
CA GLN A 75 -12.93 28.44 1.74
C GLN A 75 -11.43 28.58 1.37
N ASN A 76 -10.93 27.70 0.50
CA ASN A 76 -9.52 27.61 0.08
C ASN A 76 -8.50 27.18 1.15
N GLU A 77 -8.92 26.74 2.33
CA GLU A 77 -8.04 26.10 3.32
C GLU A 77 -8.23 24.59 3.32
N VAL A 78 -7.12 23.84 3.40
CA VAL A 78 -7.15 22.37 3.54
C VAL A 78 -7.53 22.03 4.97
N VAL A 79 -8.66 21.34 5.13
CA VAL A 79 -9.22 21.00 6.45
C VAL A 79 -8.91 19.57 6.85
N ALA A 80 -8.89 18.65 5.89
CA ALA A 80 -8.62 17.24 6.12
C ALA A 80 -8.15 16.55 4.84
N ASN A 81 -7.57 15.36 5.00
CA ASN A 81 -7.25 14.45 3.91
C ASN A 81 -8.23 13.27 3.95
N LEU A 82 -8.88 12.99 2.82
CA LEU A 82 -9.79 11.85 2.70
C LEU A 82 -9.12 10.73 1.90
N PHE A 83 -9.09 9.54 2.47
CA PHE A 83 -8.53 8.36 1.80
C PHE A 83 -9.63 7.60 1.06
N HIS A 84 -9.44 7.45 -0.25
CA HIS A 84 -10.31 6.71 -1.14
C HIS A 84 -9.69 5.36 -1.48
N GLU A 85 -10.43 4.29 -1.24
CA GLU A 85 -9.99 2.94 -1.63
C GLU A 85 -10.02 2.77 -3.15
N LEU A 86 -8.94 2.22 -3.69
CA LEU A 86 -8.75 1.95 -5.10
C LEU A 86 -8.92 0.46 -5.39
N ARG A 87 -9.43 0.15 -6.58
CA ARG A 87 -9.37 -1.20 -7.12
C ARG A 87 -7.96 -1.46 -7.64
N TYR A 88 -7.44 -2.64 -7.35
CA TYR A 88 -6.14 -3.08 -7.81
C TYR A 88 -6.22 -4.47 -8.46
N THR A 89 -5.20 -4.80 -9.24
CA THR A 89 -4.99 -6.14 -9.79
C THR A 89 -3.57 -6.57 -9.47
N MET A 90 -3.40 -7.84 -9.11
CA MET A 90 -2.07 -8.42 -8.93
C MET A 90 -1.58 -8.99 -10.26
N SER A 91 -0.36 -8.65 -10.63
CA SER A 91 0.33 -9.21 -11.79
C SER A 91 1.73 -9.66 -11.39
N CYS A 92 2.23 -10.70 -12.03
CA CYS A 92 3.54 -11.28 -11.79
C CYS A 92 4.26 -11.37 -13.13
N SER A 93 5.55 -10.99 -13.18
CA SER A 93 6.36 -11.16 -14.39
C SER A 93 6.71 -12.64 -14.60
N ASP A 94 7.09 -13.01 -15.83
CA ASP A 94 7.48 -14.39 -16.16
C ASP A 94 8.63 -14.90 -15.27
N ALA A 95 9.58 -14.01 -14.95
CA ALA A 95 10.72 -14.34 -14.09
C ALA A 95 10.29 -14.61 -12.63
N GLU A 96 9.39 -13.77 -12.09
CA GLU A 96 8.85 -13.95 -10.75
C GLU A 96 7.95 -15.20 -10.67
N ALA A 97 7.15 -15.47 -11.71
CA ALA A 97 6.30 -16.65 -11.78
C ALA A 97 7.11 -17.94 -11.78
N LEU A 98 8.20 -17.99 -12.57
CA LEU A 98 9.12 -19.13 -12.59
C LEU A 98 9.79 -19.34 -11.22
N ALA A 99 10.22 -18.24 -10.57
CA ALA A 99 10.82 -18.31 -9.24
C ALA A 99 9.83 -18.84 -8.19
N LEU A 100 8.58 -18.35 -8.22
CA LEU A 100 7.51 -18.81 -7.34
C LEU A 100 7.21 -20.29 -7.53
N ASP A 101 7.09 -20.76 -8.78
CA ASP A 101 6.86 -22.17 -9.09
C ASP A 101 7.99 -23.08 -8.59
N THR A 102 9.25 -22.64 -8.75
CA THR A 102 10.43 -23.36 -8.26
C THR A 102 10.44 -23.46 -6.74
N MET A 103 10.13 -22.35 -6.04
CA MET A 103 10.05 -22.32 -4.58
C MET A 103 8.93 -23.21 -4.05
N ALA A 104 7.75 -23.16 -4.66
CA ALA A 104 6.59 -23.96 -4.27
C ALA A 104 6.82 -25.46 -4.53
N SER A 105 7.46 -25.83 -5.64
CA SER A 105 7.78 -27.22 -5.96
C SER A 105 8.82 -27.84 -5.04
N SER A 106 9.80 -27.04 -4.59
CA SER A 106 10.84 -27.49 -3.66
C SER A 106 10.31 -27.80 -2.26
N GLN A 107 9.17 -27.22 -1.88
CA GLN A 107 8.52 -27.47 -0.59
C GLN A 107 7.78 -28.82 -0.51
N LYS A 108 7.55 -29.48 -1.65
CA LYS A 108 6.82 -30.75 -1.77
C LYS A 108 7.73 -31.99 -1.78
N ALA A 109 9.05 -31.82 -1.73
CA ALA A 109 10.05 -32.90 -1.68
C ALA A 109 10.55 -33.12 -0.24
#